data_AF-A0A3N5AMI9-F1
#
_entry.id   AF-A0A3N5AMI9-F1
#
_cell.length_a   1.000
_cell.length_b   1.000
_cell.length_c   1.000
_cell.angle_alpha   90.00
_cell.angle_beta   90.00
_cell.angle_gamma   90.00
#
_symmetry.space_group_name_H-M   'P 1'
#
loop_
_entity.id
_entity.type
_entity.pdbx_description
1 polymer ?
#
loop_
_entity_poly.entity_id
_entity_poly.type
_entity_poly.pdbx_seq_one_letter_code
_entity_poly.pdbx_strand_id
1 'polypeptide(L)'
;MNSSVPSPSYALLSGAAHSPVILHVPHSAREIPAEVRAGILLDGPALERELDHITDSHTAELAAAAAGLAGVAPWRFVNRLSRLVVDPERFPDEREEMLAVGMGAVYTRTTHREALRGDDTDPAPLVDRYFRPYAQAMTDAVADRLAAAGRAVIVDVHSYPSAPLPYELHGEGPRPPVCLGTDSFHTPQQLLAAAREAFAACGETGLDSPFSGTYVPLEFYGKDTRVSALMVEIRRDTYMSEPGGPVGPGFDRLASALAVLVDAVTG
;
A
#
# COMPACT_ATOMS: atom_id res chain seq x y z
N MET A 1 -37.04 -4.33 -5.22
CA MET A 1 -35.92 -3.50 -4.77
C MET A 1 -34.67 -4.32 -5.00
N ASN A 2 -33.87 -3.98 -6.03
CA ASN A 2 -32.59 -4.66 -6.24
C ASN A 2 -31.66 -4.24 -5.11
N SER A 3 -31.51 -5.07 -4.09
CA SER A 3 -30.37 -4.99 -3.19
C SER A 3 -29.14 -5.35 -4.01
N SER A 4 -28.52 -4.35 -4.63
CA SER A 4 -27.18 -4.50 -5.17
C SER A 4 -26.30 -4.95 -4.01
N VAL A 5 -25.72 -6.15 -4.12
CA VAL A 5 -24.65 -6.56 -3.21
C VAL A 5 -23.62 -5.42 -3.25
N PRO A 6 -23.32 -4.76 -2.11
CA PRO A 6 -22.35 -3.68 -2.12
C PRO A 6 -21.03 -4.21 -2.67
N SER A 7 -20.44 -3.48 -3.61
CA SER A 7 -19.13 -3.84 -4.16
C SER A 7 -18.12 -4.01 -3.02
N PRO A 8 -17.22 -5.01 -3.09
CA PRO A 8 -16.19 -5.18 -2.08
C PRO A 8 -15.30 -3.93 -2.01
N SER A 9 -14.75 -3.67 -0.82
CA SER A 9 -13.82 -2.56 -0.55
C SER A 9 -12.47 -2.68 -1.28
N TYR A 10 -12.27 -3.75 -2.05
CA TYR A 10 -11.05 -4.04 -2.79
C TYR A 10 -11.38 -4.60 -4.18
N ALA A 11 -10.36 -4.70 -5.02
CA ALA A 11 -10.37 -5.39 -6.29
C ALA A 11 -9.19 -6.35 -6.39
N LEU A 12 -9.46 -7.62 -6.71
CA LEU A 12 -8.45 -8.55 -7.20
C LEU A 12 -8.54 -8.61 -8.72
N LEU A 13 -7.54 -8.06 -9.41
CA LEU A 13 -7.46 -8.03 -10.87
C LEU A 13 -6.56 -9.18 -11.34
N SER A 14 -7.06 -9.96 -12.28
CA SER A 14 -6.36 -11.15 -12.78
C SER A 14 -5.07 -10.79 -13.52
N GLY A 15 -4.01 -11.55 -13.21
CA GLY A 15 -2.79 -11.65 -13.98
C GLY A 15 -2.74 -12.98 -14.74
N ALA A 16 -1.55 -13.34 -15.24
CA ALA A 16 -1.31 -14.64 -15.83
C ALA A 16 -1.48 -15.75 -14.77
N ALA A 17 -2.04 -16.89 -15.18
CA ALA A 17 -2.39 -17.99 -14.27
C ALA A 17 -1.18 -18.55 -13.50
N HIS A 18 0.02 -18.51 -14.10
CA HIS A 18 1.26 -19.00 -13.51
C HIS A 18 2.12 -17.89 -12.86
N SER A 19 1.65 -16.63 -12.87
CA SER A 19 2.40 -15.55 -12.21
C SER A 19 2.33 -15.72 -10.70
N PRO A 20 3.47 -15.74 -9.98
CA PRO A 20 3.48 -15.75 -8.52
C PRO A 20 3.27 -14.36 -7.92
N VAL A 21 3.30 -13.30 -8.74
CA VAL A 21 3.42 -11.92 -8.27
C VAL A 21 2.05 -11.29 -8.04
N ILE A 22 1.89 -10.65 -6.88
CA ILE A 22 0.79 -9.75 -6.56
C ILE A 22 1.37 -8.35 -6.34
N LEU A 23 1.00 -7.41 -7.20
CA LEU A 23 1.18 -5.98 -6.91
C LEU A 23 0.06 -5.56 -5.97
N HIS A 24 0.41 -5.23 -4.74
CA HIS A 24 -0.52 -4.79 -3.71
C HIS A 24 -0.53 -3.26 -3.66
N VAL A 25 -1.72 -2.67 -3.74
CA VAL A 25 -1.93 -1.21 -3.76
C VAL A 25 -2.96 -0.85 -2.69
N PRO A 26 -2.52 -0.60 -1.44
CA PRO A 26 -3.41 -0.44 -0.29
C PRO A 26 -3.96 0.98 -0.13
N HIS A 27 -3.28 2.02 -0.62
CA HIS A 27 -3.53 3.41 -0.21
C HIS A 27 -3.81 4.40 -1.35
N SER A 28 -4.10 3.92 -2.57
CA SER A 28 -4.30 4.78 -3.75
C SER A 28 -5.68 5.46 -3.83
N ALA A 29 -6.68 4.94 -3.10
CA ALA A 29 -8.06 5.37 -3.24
C ALA A 29 -8.41 6.55 -2.32
N ARG A 30 -9.38 7.36 -2.75
CA ARG A 30 -9.92 8.51 -1.99
C ARG A 30 -11.35 8.30 -1.49
N GLU A 31 -12.01 7.21 -1.91
CA GLU A 31 -13.42 6.96 -1.63
C GLU A 31 -13.67 6.75 -0.13
N ILE A 32 -14.65 7.48 0.41
CA ILE A 32 -15.11 7.35 1.80
C ILE A 32 -16.64 7.19 1.79
N PRO A 33 -17.17 6.03 2.20
CA PRO A 33 -18.62 5.83 2.25
C PRO A 33 -19.31 6.87 3.14
N ALA A 34 -20.52 7.30 2.75
CA ALA A 34 -21.23 8.39 3.42
C ALA A 34 -21.44 8.15 4.93
N GLU A 35 -21.69 6.90 5.33
CA GLU A 35 -21.82 6.50 6.73
C GLU A 35 -20.52 6.66 7.52
N VAL A 36 -19.37 6.45 6.89
CA VAL A 36 -18.05 6.66 7.50
C VAL A 36 -17.70 8.14 7.53
N ARG A 37 -18.04 8.86 6.44
CA ARG A 37 -17.84 10.31 6.32
C ARG A 37 -18.55 11.08 7.43
N ALA A 38 -19.71 10.61 7.89
CA ALA A 38 -20.47 11.22 8.98
C ALA A 38 -19.72 11.22 10.33
N GLY A 39 -18.76 10.31 10.52
CA GLY A 39 -17.91 10.24 11.72
C GLY A 39 -16.58 11.01 11.61
N ILE A 40 -16.29 11.64 10.46
CA ILE A 40 -15.07 12.43 10.25
C ILE A 40 -15.34 13.90 10.59
N LEU A 41 -14.52 14.44 11.49
CA LEU A 41 -14.66 15.80 12.05
C LEU A 41 -14.23 16.91 11.08
N LEU A 42 -13.38 16.59 10.09
CA LEU A 42 -12.94 17.55 9.08
C LEU A 42 -14.13 18.02 8.23
N ASP A 43 -14.17 19.32 7.92
CA ASP A 43 -15.07 19.84 6.89
C ASP A 43 -14.63 19.39 5.49
N GLY A 44 -15.43 19.70 4.45
CA GLY A 44 -15.11 19.30 3.08
C GLY A 44 -13.70 19.73 2.63
N PRO A 45 -13.38 21.04 2.67
CA PRO A 45 -12.05 21.51 2.29
C PRO A 45 -10.90 20.93 3.10
N ALA A 46 -11.06 20.73 4.41
CA ALA A 46 -10.02 20.12 5.25
C ALA A 46 -9.84 18.63 4.94
N LEU A 47 -10.92 17.90 4.69
CA LEU A 47 -10.85 16.51 4.27
C LEU A 47 -10.15 16.35 2.91
N GLU A 48 -10.41 17.22 1.94
CA GLU A 48 -9.72 17.17 0.65
C GLU A 48 -8.21 17.40 0.80
N ARG A 49 -7.80 18.35 1.67
CA ARG A 49 -6.37 18.55 1.97
C ARG A 49 -5.74 17.33 2.64
N GLU A 50 -6.43 16.73 3.61
CA GLU A 50 -5.96 15.51 4.25
C GLU A 50 -5.85 14.37 3.23
N LEU A 51 -6.83 14.21 2.34
CA LEU A 51 -6.80 13.23 1.26
C LEU A 51 -5.62 13.47 0.31
N ASP A 52 -5.27 14.72 -0.01
CA ASP A 52 -4.09 15.01 -0.83
C ASP A 52 -2.79 14.58 -0.12
N HIS A 53 -2.69 14.73 1.20
CA HIS A 53 -1.51 14.29 1.95
C HIS A 53 -1.45 12.78 2.15
N ILE A 54 -2.58 12.16 2.52
CA ILE A 54 -2.63 10.77 2.96
C ILE A 54 -2.82 9.78 1.82
N THR A 55 -3.22 10.20 0.61
CA THR A 55 -3.41 9.25 -0.49
C THR A 55 -2.10 9.02 -1.24
N ASP A 56 -1.78 7.75 -1.49
CA ASP A 56 -0.63 7.35 -2.31
C ASP A 56 -1.01 7.49 -3.78
N SER A 57 -1.15 8.74 -4.22
CA SER A 57 -1.78 9.10 -5.48
C SER A 57 -1.02 8.49 -6.68
N HIS A 58 -1.77 8.01 -7.66
CA HIS A 58 -1.29 7.37 -8.89
C HIS A 58 -0.59 6.00 -8.75
N THR A 59 -0.51 5.41 -7.55
CA THR A 59 0.11 4.09 -7.35
C THR A 59 -0.69 2.95 -8.01
N ALA A 60 -2.02 3.05 -8.08
CA ALA A 60 -2.85 2.09 -8.80
C ALA A 60 -2.63 2.16 -10.32
N GLU A 61 -2.52 3.36 -10.87
CA GLU A 61 -2.18 3.63 -12.25
C GLU A 61 -0.77 3.11 -12.57
N LEU A 62 0.19 3.32 -11.66
CA LEU A 62 1.57 2.84 -11.79
C LEU A 62 1.62 1.31 -11.82
N ALA A 63 0.92 0.64 -10.90
CA ALA A 63 0.79 -0.82 -10.89
C ALA A 63 0.07 -1.35 -12.15
N ALA A 64 -0.92 -0.62 -12.66
CA ALA A 64 -1.60 -0.97 -13.90
C ALA A 64 -0.69 -0.87 -15.12
N ALA A 65 0.07 0.23 -15.24
CA ALA A 65 1.03 0.44 -16.31
C ALA A 65 2.14 -0.62 -16.27
N ALA A 66 2.71 -0.89 -15.09
CA ALA A 66 3.71 -1.94 -14.90
C ALA A 66 3.19 -3.33 -15.30
N ALA A 67 1.95 -3.66 -14.91
CA ALA A 67 1.34 -4.94 -15.28
C ALA A 67 1.13 -5.11 -16.80
N GLY A 68 0.92 -4.01 -17.54
CA GLY A 68 0.82 -4.02 -19.00
C GLY A 68 2.17 -4.07 -19.72
N LEU A 69 3.26 -3.69 -19.05
CA LEU A 69 4.62 -3.73 -19.56
C LEU A 69 5.35 -5.05 -19.26
N ALA A 70 4.97 -5.75 -18.18
CA ALA A 70 5.58 -7.00 -17.77
C ALA A 70 5.37 -8.12 -18.81
N GLY A 71 6.39 -8.94 -19.02
CA GLY A 71 6.32 -10.11 -19.90
C GLY A 71 5.34 -11.17 -19.39
N VAL A 72 5.22 -11.32 -18.07
CA VAL A 72 4.19 -12.14 -17.43
C VAL A 72 3.34 -11.25 -16.53
N ALA A 73 2.08 -11.04 -16.92
CA ALA A 73 1.18 -10.14 -16.20
C ALA A 73 1.03 -10.55 -14.72
N PRO A 74 1.36 -9.66 -13.76
CA PRO A 74 1.15 -9.92 -12.34
C PRO A 74 -0.34 -9.78 -11.99
N TRP A 75 -0.74 -10.36 -10.87
CA TRP A 75 -2.03 -10.04 -10.26
C TRP A 75 -1.94 -8.70 -9.54
N ARG A 76 -3.08 -8.01 -9.39
CA ARG A 76 -3.13 -6.74 -8.65
C ARG A 76 -4.21 -6.81 -7.58
N PHE A 77 -3.84 -6.48 -6.34
CA PHE A 77 -4.77 -6.36 -5.22
C PHE A 77 -4.87 -4.90 -4.81
N VAL A 78 -6.00 -4.26 -5.14
CA VAL A 78 -6.16 -2.80 -5.02
C VAL A 78 -7.25 -2.48 -4.00
N ASN A 79 -6.94 -1.69 -2.98
CA ASN A 79 -7.96 -1.11 -2.09
C ASN A 79 -8.77 -0.07 -2.85
N ARG A 80 -10.09 -0.10 -2.68
CA ARG A 80 -11.03 0.86 -3.31
C ARG A 80 -11.47 1.96 -2.37
N LEU A 81 -11.13 1.88 -1.08
CA LEU A 81 -11.47 2.88 -0.08
C LEU A 81 -10.22 3.62 0.37
N SER A 82 -10.40 4.88 0.77
CA SER A 82 -9.33 5.64 1.42
C SER A 82 -8.88 4.94 2.70
N ARG A 83 -7.57 5.00 2.98
CA ARG A 83 -7.03 4.57 4.28
C ARG A 83 -7.59 5.36 5.47
N LEU A 84 -8.23 6.51 5.21
CA LEU A 84 -9.01 7.21 6.24
C LEU A 84 -10.24 6.41 6.69
N VAL A 85 -10.80 5.51 5.87
CA VAL A 85 -11.86 4.58 6.29
C VAL A 85 -11.29 3.54 7.26
N VAL A 86 -10.28 2.82 6.78
CA VAL A 86 -9.48 1.87 7.54
C VAL A 86 -8.15 1.70 6.83
N ASP A 87 -7.04 1.70 7.58
CA ASP A 87 -5.73 1.38 7.03
C ASP A 87 -5.53 -0.15 7.09
N PRO A 88 -5.53 -0.86 5.94
CA PRO A 88 -5.47 -2.32 5.91
C PRO A 88 -4.11 -2.88 6.35
N GLU A 89 -3.11 -2.03 6.55
CA GLU A 89 -1.72 -2.43 6.81
C GLU A 89 -1.26 -2.16 8.24
N ARG A 90 -2.18 -1.69 9.07
CA ARG A 90 -1.94 -1.52 10.50
C ARG A 90 -2.44 -2.72 11.26
N PHE A 91 -1.77 -3.06 12.37
CA PHE A 91 -2.36 -4.03 13.29
C PHE A 91 -3.65 -3.43 13.87
N PRO A 92 -4.76 -4.19 13.92
CA PRO A 92 -6.03 -3.69 14.46
C PRO A 92 -6.07 -3.75 16.00
N ASP A 93 -4.91 -3.79 16.67
CA ASP A 93 -4.75 -3.96 18.11
C ASP A 93 -3.49 -3.25 18.65
N GLU A 94 -3.23 -3.40 19.95
CA GLU A 94 -2.19 -2.68 20.71
C GLU A 94 -0.75 -2.88 20.22
N ARG A 95 -0.51 -3.83 19.31
CA ARG A 95 0.82 -4.02 18.69
C ARG A 95 1.18 -2.90 17.71
N GLU A 96 0.20 -2.13 17.25
CA GLU A 96 0.39 -1.06 16.28
C GLU A 96 1.05 0.18 16.90
N GLU A 97 2.28 0.49 16.49
CA GLU A 97 3.02 1.65 16.99
C GLU A 97 2.35 2.98 16.64
N MET A 98 1.68 3.05 15.49
CA MET A 98 1.05 4.28 15.00
C MET A 98 -0.17 4.67 15.84
N LEU A 99 -0.64 3.82 16.76
CA LEU A 99 -1.60 4.22 17.80
C LEU A 99 -1.06 5.39 18.64
N ALA A 100 0.25 5.50 18.85
CA ALA A 100 0.88 6.58 19.62
C ALA A 100 0.62 7.99 19.05
N VAL A 101 0.33 8.08 17.74
CA VAL A 101 0.01 9.33 17.04
C VAL A 101 -1.43 9.33 16.49
N GLY A 102 -2.26 8.37 16.89
CA GLY A 102 -3.66 8.26 16.49
C GLY A 102 -3.88 7.79 15.06
N MET A 103 -2.93 7.04 14.48
CA MET A 103 -2.98 6.53 13.12
C MET A 103 -2.84 4.99 13.06
N GLY A 104 -3.51 4.27 13.96
CA GLY A 104 -3.64 2.80 13.90
C GLY A 104 -4.59 2.32 12.79
N ALA A 105 -5.15 1.10 12.84
CA ALA A 105 -6.05 0.64 11.75
C ALA A 105 -7.26 1.56 11.49
N VAL A 106 -7.76 2.25 12.53
CA VAL A 106 -8.76 3.32 12.41
C VAL A 106 -8.16 4.60 12.96
N TYR A 107 -7.93 5.58 12.09
CA TYR A 107 -7.30 6.83 12.48
C TYR A 107 -8.24 7.69 13.34
N THR A 108 -7.72 8.21 14.45
CA THR A 108 -8.34 9.28 15.24
C THR A 108 -7.69 10.64 14.96
N ARG A 109 -6.49 10.64 14.35
CA ARG A 109 -5.74 11.85 14.00
C ARG A 109 -5.40 11.91 12.51
N THR A 110 -5.19 13.12 12.02
CA THR A 110 -4.76 13.41 10.64
C THR A 110 -3.24 13.28 10.49
N THR A 111 -2.73 13.38 9.25
CA THR A 111 -1.29 13.52 8.97
C THR A 111 -0.62 14.67 9.73
N HIS A 112 -1.38 15.69 10.12
CA HIS A 112 -0.92 16.86 10.87
C HIS A 112 -1.27 16.79 12.37
N ARG A 113 -1.68 15.60 12.85
CA ARG A 113 -2.07 15.31 14.24
C ARG A 113 -3.31 16.07 14.74
N GLU A 114 -4.09 16.65 13.83
CA GLU A 114 -5.39 17.24 14.16
C GLU A 114 -6.42 16.13 14.39
N ALA A 115 -7.56 16.45 15.03
CA ALA A 115 -8.61 15.47 15.26
C ALA A 115 -9.30 15.08 13.95
N LEU A 116 -9.19 13.81 13.55
CA LEU A 116 -9.94 13.24 12.42
C LEU A 116 -11.28 12.67 12.89
N ARG A 117 -11.30 12.04 14.07
CA ARG A 117 -12.46 11.44 14.73
C ARG A 117 -12.48 11.79 16.22
N GLY A 118 -13.59 11.55 16.89
CA GLY A 118 -13.65 11.65 18.36
C GLY A 118 -12.72 10.64 19.02
N ASP A 119 -12.10 11.03 20.14
CA ASP A 119 -11.16 10.17 20.88
C ASP A 119 -11.83 8.89 21.43
N ASP A 120 -13.16 8.89 21.53
CA ASP A 120 -14.01 7.78 21.97
C ASP A 120 -14.57 6.92 20.82
N THR A 121 -14.09 7.13 19.59
CA THR A 121 -14.57 6.36 18.43
C THR A 121 -14.25 4.88 18.58
N ASP A 122 -15.27 4.04 18.60
CA ASP A 122 -15.12 2.58 18.55
C ASP A 122 -14.63 2.14 17.16
N PRO A 123 -13.44 1.51 17.05
CA PRO A 123 -12.91 1.04 15.78
C PRO A 123 -13.60 -0.24 15.27
N ALA A 124 -14.25 -1.01 16.16
CA ALA A 124 -14.72 -2.36 15.84
C ALA A 124 -15.66 -2.42 14.62
N PRO A 125 -16.65 -1.52 14.44
CA PRO A 125 -17.52 -1.55 13.26
C PRO A 125 -16.78 -1.38 11.93
N LEU A 126 -15.73 -0.56 11.88
CA LEU A 126 -14.92 -0.35 10.68
C LEU A 126 -13.97 -1.52 10.43
N VAL A 127 -13.37 -2.05 11.50
CA VAL A 127 -12.51 -3.24 11.43
C VAL A 127 -13.30 -4.44 10.90
N ASP A 128 -14.48 -4.72 11.47
CA ASP A 128 -15.28 -5.87 11.08
C ASP A 128 -15.84 -5.73 9.66
N ARG A 129 -16.23 -4.51 9.26
CA ARG A 129 -16.85 -4.27 7.95
C ARG A 129 -15.84 -4.17 6.80
N TYR A 130 -14.65 -3.63 7.05
CA TYR A 130 -13.69 -3.30 5.98
C TYR A 130 -12.33 -3.97 6.14
N PHE A 131 -11.75 -3.98 7.34
CA PHE A 131 -10.41 -4.55 7.56
C PHE A 131 -10.40 -6.07 7.42
N ARG A 132 -11.25 -6.78 8.17
CA ARG A 132 -11.24 -8.26 8.18
C ARG A 132 -11.54 -8.85 6.80
N PRO A 133 -12.54 -8.35 6.03
CA PRO A 133 -12.77 -8.86 4.68
C PRO A 133 -11.63 -8.57 3.72
N TYR A 134 -10.97 -7.41 3.83
CA TYR A 134 -9.79 -7.08 3.04
C TYR A 134 -8.64 -8.05 3.34
N ALA A 135 -8.32 -8.24 4.62
CA ALA A 135 -7.24 -9.12 5.07
C ALA A 135 -7.49 -10.59 4.67
N GLN A 136 -8.74 -11.07 4.79
CA GLN A 136 -9.10 -12.41 4.32
C GLN A 136 -8.91 -12.54 2.81
N ALA A 137 -9.34 -11.54 2.03
CA ALA A 137 -9.22 -11.61 0.58
C ALA A 137 -7.77 -11.55 0.09
N MET A 138 -6.90 -10.79 0.77
CA MET A 138 -5.47 -10.79 0.46
C MET A 138 -4.82 -12.13 0.86
N THR A 139 -5.26 -12.72 1.98
CA THR A 139 -4.86 -14.09 2.38
C THR A 139 -5.24 -15.11 1.32
N ASP A 140 -6.48 -15.06 0.83
CA ASP A 140 -6.98 -15.95 -0.22
C ASP A 140 -6.21 -15.76 -1.54
N ALA A 141 -5.89 -14.52 -1.90
CA ALA A 141 -5.10 -14.21 -3.10
C ALA A 141 -3.68 -14.79 -3.02
N VAL A 142 -3.03 -14.70 -1.86
CA VAL A 142 -1.70 -15.30 -1.63
C VAL A 142 -1.79 -16.83 -1.66
N ALA A 143 -2.80 -17.41 -1.00
CA ALA A 143 -3.02 -18.87 -1.01
C ALA A 143 -3.23 -19.41 -2.44
N ASP A 144 -3.98 -18.68 -3.28
CA ASP A 144 -4.20 -19.04 -4.68
C ASP A 144 -2.89 -18.99 -5.49
N ARG A 145 -2.03 -17.98 -5.26
CA ARG A 145 -0.69 -17.94 -5.87
C ARG A 145 0.20 -19.08 -5.44
N LEU A 146 0.20 -19.42 -4.15
CA LEU A 146 0.91 -20.59 -3.64
C LEU A 146 0.43 -21.89 -4.31
N ALA A 147 -0.87 -22.04 -4.52
CA ALA A 147 -1.44 -23.21 -5.18
C ALA A 147 -1.12 -23.27 -6.70
N ALA A 148 -1.18 -22.13 -7.39
CA ALA A 148 -1.03 -22.06 -8.84
C ALA A 148 0.44 -22.02 -9.32
N ALA A 149 1.31 -21.33 -8.58
CA ALA A 149 2.70 -21.07 -8.95
C ALA A 149 3.73 -21.67 -7.98
N GLY A 150 3.30 -22.31 -6.90
CA GLY A 150 4.17 -22.92 -5.89
C GLY A 150 4.86 -21.93 -4.94
N ARG A 151 4.75 -20.63 -5.21
CA ARG A 151 5.25 -19.50 -4.40
C ARG A 151 4.39 -18.26 -4.65
N ALA A 152 4.47 -17.29 -3.74
CA ALA A 152 3.84 -15.98 -3.90
C ALA A 152 4.85 -14.87 -3.61
N VAL A 153 4.84 -13.80 -4.42
CA VAL A 153 5.64 -12.59 -4.19
C VAL A 153 4.72 -11.40 -4.10
N ILE A 154 4.72 -10.74 -2.95
CA ILE A 154 3.99 -9.49 -2.73
C ILE A 154 4.96 -8.35 -3.00
N VAL A 155 4.62 -7.50 -3.97
CA VAL A 155 5.29 -6.20 -4.14
C VAL A 155 4.29 -5.15 -3.71
N ASP A 156 4.58 -4.55 -2.58
CA ASP A 156 3.69 -3.65 -1.86
C ASP A 156 4.00 -2.20 -2.26
N VAL A 157 3.08 -1.58 -3.03
CA VAL A 157 3.36 -0.39 -3.84
C VAL A 157 2.76 0.84 -3.18
N HIS A 158 3.65 1.77 -2.82
CA HIS A 158 3.31 2.97 -2.06
C HIS A 158 3.97 4.22 -2.61
N SER A 159 3.56 5.36 -2.05
CA SER A 159 4.30 6.60 -2.22
C SER A 159 4.24 7.53 -1.02
N TYR A 160 5.31 8.29 -0.84
CA TYR A 160 5.46 9.16 0.31
C TYR A 160 5.95 10.58 -0.10
N PRO A 161 5.66 11.61 0.72
CA PRO A 161 6.02 12.98 0.39
C PRO A 161 7.52 13.27 0.51
N SER A 162 7.99 14.21 -0.30
CA SER A 162 9.36 14.69 -0.31
C SER A 162 9.82 15.29 1.02
N ALA A 163 8.90 15.94 1.74
CA ALA A 163 9.10 16.46 3.08
C ALA A 163 8.40 15.58 4.14
N PRO A 164 8.99 15.42 5.35
CA PRO A 164 8.36 14.69 6.43
C PRO A 164 7.04 15.35 6.85
N LEU A 165 6.03 14.51 7.10
CA LEU A 165 4.76 14.93 7.72
C LEU A 165 4.80 14.76 9.24
N PRO A 166 4.03 15.57 10.00
CA PRO A 166 4.07 15.53 11.46
C PRO A 166 3.78 14.16 12.09
N TYR A 167 2.96 13.31 11.47
CA TYR A 167 2.61 12.01 12.04
C TYR A 167 3.78 11.01 12.07
N GLU A 168 4.80 11.20 11.26
CA GLU A 168 5.84 10.20 11.04
C GLU A 168 6.75 10.04 12.28
N LEU A 169 6.74 8.85 12.89
CA LEU A 169 7.57 8.54 14.07
C LEU A 169 9.08 8.51 13.74
N HIS A 170 9.42 8.18 12.48
CA HIS A 170 10.78 7.99 11.98
C HIS A 170 11.13 8.96 10.83
N GLY A 171 10.48 10.12 10.78
CA GLY A 171 10.54 11.04 9.63
C GLY A 171 11.89 11.72 9.37
N GLU A 172 12.83 11.68 10.32
CA GLU A 172 14.17 12.30 10.25
C GLU A 172 15.21 11.49 9.45
N GLY A 173 14.85 10.26 9.03
CA GLY A 173 15.73 9.42 8.23
C GLY A 173 15.91 9.91 6.78
N PRO A 174 16.84 9.31 6.01
CA PRO A 174 16.98 9.55 4.59
C PRO A 174 15.65 9.37 3.82
N ARG A 175 15.42 10.20 2.80
CA ARG A 175 14.26 10.13 1.88
C ARG A 175 14.72 9.90 0.45
N PRO A 176 15.21 8.71 0.11
CA PRO A 176 15.67 8.38 -1.25
C PRO A 176 14.52 8.50 -2.27
N PRO A 177 14.79 8.72 -3.57
CA PRO A 177 13.75 8.61 -4.60
C PRO A 177 12.90 7.34 -4.51
N VAL A 178 13.51 6.21 -4.11
CA VAL A 178 12.84 4.93 -3.84
C VAL A 178 13.33 4.36 -2.51
N CYS A 179 12.40 4.06 -1.61
CA CYS A 179 12.65 3.33 -0.37
C CYS A 179 12.20 1.87 -0.54
N LEU A 180 13.04 0.94 -0.13
CA LEU A 180 12.76 -0.48 -0.12
C LEU A 180 12.54 -0.93 1.34
N GLY A 181 11.30 -1.21 1.70
CA GLY A 181 10.95 -1.73 3.02
C GLY A 181 11.02 -3.25 3.04
N THR A 182 11.58 -3.82 4.11
CA THR A 182 11.89 -5.24 4.19
C THR A 182 11.37 -5.92 5.46
N ASP A 183 11.21 -7.24 5.38
CA ASP A 183 11.06 -8.12 6.52
C ASP A 183 12.15 -9.20 6.48
N SER A 184 12.78 -9.47 7.63
CA SER A 184 13.93 -10.36 7.72
C SER A 184 13.65 -11.82 7.31
N PHE A 185 12.39 -12.27 7.41
CA PHE A 185 11.96 -13.60 7.02
C PHE A 185 11.43 -13.63 5.59
N HIS A 186 10.67 -12.60 5.19
CA HIS A 186 9.95 -12.57 3.92
C HIS A 186 10.66 -11.83 2.78
N THR A 187 11.74 -11.09 3.04
CA THR A 187 12.51 -10.40 1.99
C THR A 187 13.86 -11.07 1.75
N PRO A 188 13.92 -12.13 0.93
CA PRO A 188 15.19 -12.78 0.61
C PRO A 188 16.12 -11.82 -0.13
N GLN A 189 17.43 -12.00 0.05
CA GLN A 189 18.46 -11.11 -0.53
C GLN A 189 18.33 -10.97 -2.06
N GLN A 190 17.91 -12.02 -2.75
CA GLN A 190 17.68 -12.02 -4.19
C GLN A 190 16.54 -11.08 -4.61
N LEU A 191 15.45 -11.01 -3.83
CA LEU A 191 14.34 -10.09 -4.07
C LEU A 191 14.81 -8.64 -3.88
N LEU A 192 15.55 -8.37 -2.79
CA LEU A 192 16.10 -7.04 -2.55
C LEU A 192 17.09 -6.61 -3.65
N ALA A 193 17.96 -7.53 -4.11
CA ALA A 193 18.90 -7.26 -5.19
C ALA A 193 18.18 -6.95 -6.51
N ALA A 194 17.16 -7.73 -6.86
CA ALA A 194 16.34 -7.51 -8.05
C ALA A 194 15.65 -6.13 -8.02
N ALA A 195 15.13 -5.73 -6.86
CA ALA A 195 14.51 -4.41 -6.71
C ALA A 195 15.51 -3.27 -6.84
N ARG A 196 16.70 -3.39 -6.24
CA ARG A 196 17.76 -2.38 -6.40
C ARG A 196 18.18 -2.21 -7.85
N GLU A 197 18.31 -3.31 -8.59
CA GLU A 197 18.67 -3.26 -10.00
C GLU A 197 17.55 -2.66 -10.87
N ALA A 198 16.31 -3.10 -10.65
CA ALA A 198 15.15 -2.60 -11.38
C ALA A 198 14.95 -1.09 -11.20
N PHE A 199 15.11 -0.57 -9.98
CA PHE A 199 14.90 0.84 -9.66
C PHE A 199 16.16 1.71 -9.80
N ALA A 200 17.31 1.17 -10.21
CA ALA A 200 18.55 1.94 -10.37
C ALA A 200 18.40 3.13 -11.35
N ALA A 201 17.55 2.99 -12.38
CA ALA A 201 17.26 4.06 -13.32
C ALA A 201 16.40 5.20 -12.74
N CYS A 202 15.73 4.95 -11.61
CA CYS A 202 14.83 5.89 -10.95
C CYS A 202 15.52 6.78 -9.90
N GLY A 203 16.78 6.48 -9.57
CA GLY A 203 17.58 7.22 -8.59
C GLY A 203 18.15 6.30 -7.51
N GLU A 204 18.61 6.90 -6.42
CA GLU A 204 19.11 6.15 -5.27
C GLU A 204 17.99 5.31 -4.63
N THR A 205 18.33 4.08 -4.22
CA THR A 205 17.47 3.21 -3.42
C THR A 205 17.95 3.17 -1.97
N GLY A 206 17.11 3.62 -1.04
CA GLY A 206 17.34 3.43 0.39
C GLY A 206 16.66 2.17 0.91
N LEU A 207 17.03 1.76 2.11
CA LEU A 207 16.51 0.57 2.79
C LEU A 207 15.86 1.02 4.08
N ASP A 208 14.61 0.60 4.31
CA ASP A 208 13.90 0.78 5.58
C ASP A 208 13.92 2.23 6.13
N SER A 209 13.91 3.24 5.23
CA SER A 209 13.91 4.65 5.60
C SER A 209 13.32 5.55 4.50
N PRO A 210 12.34 6.42 4.83
CA PRO A 210 11.82 6.70 6.18
C PRO A 210 10.86 5.62 6.72
N PHE A 211 10.38 4.71 5.86
CA PHE A 211 9.46 3.64 6.23
C PHE A 211 10.14 2.27 6.07
N SER A 212 9.84 1.37 7.00
CA SER A 212 10.34 -0.01 7.03
C SER A 212 9.18 -1.00 7.00
N GLY A 213 9.49 -2.28 6.77
CA GLY A 213 8.50 -3.35 6.73
C GLY A 213 7.91 -3.59 5.34
N THR A 214 7.01 -4.56 5.27
CA THR A 214 6.27 -4.92 4.05
C THR A 214 5.04 -5.74 4.43
N TYR A 215 3.96 -5.63 3.65
CA TYR A 215 2.74 -6.39 3.93
C TYR A 215 2.90 -7.90 3.68
N VAL A 216 2.55 -8.70 4.70
CA VAL A 216 2.37 -10.15 4.59
C VAL A 216 1.13 -10.55 5.39
N PRO A 217 0.17 -11.32 4.81
CA PRO A 217 -0.96 -11.82 5.59
C PRO A 217 -0.50 -12.64 6.79
N LEU A 218 -1.12 -12.40 7.96
CA LEU A 218 -0.76 -13.01 9.24
C LEU A 218 -0.74 -14.55 9.25
N GLU A 219 -1.49 -15.18 8.35
CA GLU A 219 -1.48 -16.63 8.16
C GLU A 219 -0.08 -17.14 7.75
N PHE A 220 0.62 -16.39 6.90
CA PHE A 220 1.93 -16.76 6.35
C PHE A 220 3.11 -16.09 7.09
N TYR A 221 2.85 -14.99 7.80
CA TYR A 221 3.86 -14.17 8.46
C TYR A 221 4.73 -14.99 9.44
N GLY A 222 6.05 -14.99 9.21
CA GLY A 222 7.07 -15.71 9.98
C GLY A 222 7.01 -17.24 9.88
N LYS A 223 6.25 -17.78 8.91
CA LYS A 223 5.93 -19.23 8.85
C LYS A 223 6.22 -19.87 7.50
N ASP A 224 5.82 -19.25 6.40
CA ASP A 224 5.91 -19.85 5.05
C ASP A 224 6.97 -19.14 4.20
N THR A 225 8.09 -19.81 3.96
CA THR A 225 9.21 -19.28 3.16
C THR A 225 8.91 -19.22 1.66
N ARG A 226 7.77 -19.77 1.21
CA ARG A 226 7.30 -19.64 -0.18
C ARG A 226 6.57 -18.32 -0.43
N VAL A 227 6.27 -17.56 0.63
CA VAL A 227 5.73 -16.20 0.53
C VAL A 227 6.87 -15.22 0.76
N SER A 228 7.22 -14.47 -0.28
CA SER A 228 8.17 -13.37 -0.19
C SER A 228 7.44 -12.04 -0.33
N ALA A 229 7.97 -10.99 0.30
CA ALA A 229 7.40 -9.66 0.25
C ALA A 229 8.48 -8.57 0.23
N LEU A 230 8.16 -7.45 -0.39
CA LEU A 230 8.97 -6.24 -0.44
C LEU A 230 8.06 -5.03 -0.61
N MET A 231 8.28 -3.99 0.19
CA MET A 231 7.63 -2.69 0.00
C MET A 231 8.48 -1.81 -0.92
N VAL A 232 7.81 -1.17 -1.89
CA VAL A 232 8.37 -0.17 -2.79
C VAL A 232 7.66 1.15 -2.50
N GLU A 233 8.35 2.01 -1.77
CA GLU A 233 7.89 3.35 -1.38
C GLU A 233 8.53 4.40 -2.30
N ILE A 234 7.72 5.10 -3.08
CA ILE A 234 8.19 6.04 -4.11
C ILE A 234 8.01 7.48 -3.63
N ARG A 235 9.08 8.29 -3.66
CA ARG A 235 8.97 9.70 -3.28
C ARG A 235 8.18 10.48 -4.33
N ARG A 236 7.10 11.15 -3.94
CA ARG A 236 6.07 11.69 -4.85
C ARG A 236 6.58 12.75 -5.83
N ASP A 237 7.49 13.63 -5.40
CA ASP A 237 8.15 14.63 -6.27
C ASP A 237 8.85 14.02 -7.50
N THR A 238 9.16 12.73 -7.48
CA THR A 238 9.80 12.04 -8.60
C THR A 238 8.84 11.76 -9.76
N TYR A 239 7.52 11.76 -9.53
CA TYR A 239 6.53 11.33 -10.53
C TYR A 239 5.21 12.09 -10.52
N MET A 240 4.97 13.00 -9.58
CA MET A 240 3.75 13.80 -9.52
C MET A 240 4.01 15.16 -8.85
N SER A 241 3.06 16.09 -9.02
CA SER A 241 3.04 17.32 -8.22
C SER A 241 2.44 17.06 -6.85
N GLU A 242 3.18 17.34 -5.78
CA GLU A 242 2.72 17.15 -4.40
C GLU A 242 1.67 18.20 -3.97
N PRO A 243 0.82 17.90 -2.96
CA PRO A 243 0.70 16.62 -2.25
C PRO A 243 -0.17 15.57 -2.97
N GLY A 244 -1.15 16.00 -3.78
CA GLY A 244 -2.13 15.13 -4.48
C GLY A 244 -2.38 15.52 -5.95
N GLY A 245 -1.45 16.24 -6.58
CA GLY A 245 -1.59 16.79 -7.92
C GLY A 245 -1.40 15.78 -9.08
N PRO A 246 -1.32 16.27 -10.33
CA PRO A 246 -1.24 15.40 -11.51
C PRO A 246 0.09 14.65 -11.63
N VAL A 247 0.08 13.57 -12.40
CA VAL A 247 1.30 12.84 -12.82
C VAL A 247 2.27 13.76 -13.56
N GLY A 248 3.55 13.50 -13.38
CA GLY A 248 4.68 14.17 -13.99
C GLY A 248 5.59 13.22 -14.78
N PRO A 249 6.71 13.72 -15.33
CA PRO A 249 7.51 13.00 -16.31
C PRO A 249 8.19 11.71 -15.81
N GLY A 250 8.33 11.52 -14.49
CA GLY A 250 8.97 10.31 -13.95
C GLY A 250 8.07 9.07 -13.90
N PHE A 251 6.76 9.21 -14.14
CA PHE A 251 5.79 8.13 -14.03
C PHE A 251 6.14 6.92 -14.91
N ASP A 252 6.36 7.12 -16.21
CA ASP A 252 6.62 6.03 -17.16
C ASP A 252 7.89 5.24 -16.83
N ARG A 253 8.91 5.95 -16.31
CA ARG A 253 10.17 5.34 -15.89
C ARG A 253 9.99 4.45 -14.67
N LEU A 254 9.18 4.87 -13.70
CA LEU A 254 8.87 4.05 -12.51
C LEU A 254 7.97 2.86 -12.87
N ALA A 255 6.99 3.05 -13.76
CA ALA A 255 6.17 1.95 -14.26
C ALA A 255 7.03 0.89 -14.97
N SER A 256 8.01 1.34 -15.79
CA SER A 256 8.98 0.45 -16.43
C SER A 256 9.87 -0.27 -15.40
N ALA A 257 10.37 0.43 -14.38
CA ALA A 257 11.16 -0.19 -13.31
C ALA A 257 10.36 -1.23 -12.52
N LEU A 258 9.11 -0.94 -12.17
CA LEU A 258 8.23 -1.90 -11.50
C LEU A 258 7.95 -3.12 -12.38
N ALA A 259 7.77 -2.95 -13.70
CA ALA A 259 7.64 -4.06 -14.64
C ALA A 259 8.90 -4.93 -14.70
N VAL A 260 10.10 -4.32 -14.72
CA VAL A 260 11.38 -5.05 -14.65
C VAL A 260 11.49 -5.86 -13.37
N LEU A 261 11.08 -5.29 -12.23
CA LEU A 261 11.04 -6.04 -10.97
C LEU A 261 10.08 -7.23 -11.07
N VAL A 262 8.85 -7.01 -11.56
CA VAL A 262 7.85 -8.07 -11.76
C VAL A 262 8.43 -9.21 -12.60
N ASP A 263 9.07 -8.91 -13.73
CA ASP A 263 9.66 -9.92 -14.61
C ASP A 263 10.80 -10.67 -13.91
N ALA A 264 11.69 -9.94 -13.21
CA ALA A 264 12.80 -10.53 -12.47
C ALA A 264 12.33 -11.48 -11.35
N VAL A 265 11.19 -11.20 -10.72
CA VAL A 265 10.65 -12.00 -9.61
C VAL A 265 9.57 -12.98 -10.05
N THR A 266 9.22 -13.02 -11.34
CA THR A 266 8.34 -14.04 -11.92
C THR A 266 9.12 -15.30 -12.34
N GLY A 267 10.36 -15.13 -12.81
CA GLY A 267 11.25 -16.21 -13.25
C GLY A 267 11.72 -17.18 -12.18
#